data_AF-A0A847WRI5-F1
#
_entry.id   AF-A0A847WRI5-F1
#
_cell.length_a   1.000
_cell.length_b   1.000
_cell.length_c   1.000
_cell.angle_alpha   90.00
_cell.angle_beta   90.00
_cell.angle_gamma   90.00
#
_symmetry.space_group_name_H-M   'P 1'
#
loop_
_entity.id
_entity.type
_entity.pdbx_description
1 polymer ?
#
loop_
_entity_poly.entity_id
_entity_poly.type
_entity_poly.pdbx_seq_one_letter_code
_entity_poly.pdbx_strand_id
1 'polypeptide(L)' 'MSKITFLGAGSTVFAKNILGDCMTVEAIQNFEFALYDIDHERLNESEM' A
#
# COMPACT_ATOMS: atom_id res chain seq x y z
N MET A 1 15.26 1.99 -8.95
CA MET A 1 13.81 2.22 -8.83
C MET A 1 13.51 2.24 -7.34
N SER A 2 12.84 3.27 -6.83
CA SER A 2 12.59 3.42 -5.39
C SER A 2 11.30 2.67 -5.00
N LYS A 3 11.23 2.15 -3.78
CA LYS A 3 10.11 1.31 -3.31
C LYS A 3 9.57 1.83 -1.99
N ILE A 4 8.24 1.87 -1.86
CA ILE A 4 7.53 2.14 -0.60
C ILE A 4 6.80 0.87 -0.20
N THR A 5 7.04 0.38 1.02
CA THR A 5 6.39 -0.82 1.54
C THR A 5 5.48 -0.47 2.70
N PHE A 6 4.22 -0.90 2.61
CA PHE A 6 3.22 -0.76 3.65
C PHE A 6 3.23 -2.02 4.52
N LEU A 7 3.83 -1.92 5.70
CA LEU A 7 3.83 -3.01 6.70
C LEU A 7 2.54 -2.96 7.52
N GLY A 8 1.86 -4.10 7.64
CA GLY A 8 0.52 -4.15 8.23
C GLY A 8 -0.57 -3.72 7.24
N ALA A 9 -0.37 -4.03 5.95
CA ALA A 9 -1.25 -3.62 4.87
C ALA A 9 -2.66 -4.24 4.97
N GLY A 10 -2.86 -5.29 5.77
CA GLY A 10 -4.19 -5.86 6.06
C GLY A 10 -5.11 -4.92 6.84
N SER A 11 -4.66 -3.71 7.16
CA SER A 11 -5.52 -2.59 7.56
C SER A 11 -6.14 -1.93 6.31
N THR A 12 -7.08 -2.63 5.66
CA THR A 12 -7.62 -2.31 4.31
C THR A 12 -7.98 -0.84 4.11
N VAL A 13 -8.77 -0.25 5.03
CA VAL A 13 -9.20 1.15 4.91
C VAL A 13 -8.01 2.11 5.03
N PHE A 14 -7.13 1.85 5.99
CA PHE A 14 -5.95 2.68 6.21
C PHE A 14 -4.98 2.59 5.03
N ALA A 15 -4.66 1.38 4.57
CA ALA A 15 -3.74 1.14 3.46
C ALA A 15 -4.25 1.80 2.17
N LYS A 16 -5.54 1.64 1.85
CA LYS A 16 -6.15 2.26 0.66
C LYS A 16 -6.17 3.79 0.73
N ASN A 17 -6.47 4.38 1.89
CA ASN A 17 -6.47 5.82 2.03
C ASN A 17 -5.08 6.42 1.81
N ILE A 18 -4.05 5.87 2.47
CA ILE A 18 -2.68 6.38 2.35
C ILE A 18 -2.13 6.12 0.93
N LEU A 19 -2.44 4.97 0.32
CA LEU A 19 -2.07 4.70 -1.08
C LEU A 19 -2.75 5.71 -2.02
N GLY A 20 -4.03 6.02 -1.80
CA GLY A 20 -4.76 7.04 -2.55
C GLY A 20 -4.11 8.42 -2.45
N ASP A 21 -3.74 8.85 -1.24
CA ASP A 21 -3.01 10.10 -1.03
C ASP A 21 -1.67 10.09 -1.78
N CYS A 22 -0.93 8.97 -1.73
CA CYS A 22 0.34 8.81 -2.44
C CYS A 22 0.20 8.96 -3.96
N MET A 23 -0.92 8.49 -4.54
CA MET A 23 -1.22 8.66 -5.97
C MET A 23 -1.38 10.13 -6.38
N THR A 24 -1.60 11.06 -5.45
CA THR A 24 -1.72 12.50 -5.73
C THR A 24 -0.37 13.25 -5.66
N VAL A 25 0.71 12.60 -5.23
CA VAL A 25 2.01 13.23 -4.99
C VAL A 25 2.96 12.97 -6.15
N GLU A 26 3.33 14.01 -6.90
CA GLU A 26 4.19 13.93 -8.10
C GLU A 26 5.57 13.31 -7.80
N ALA A 27 6.17 13.66 -6.66
CA ALA A 27 7.51 13.25 -6.27
C ALA A 27 7.69 11.72 -6.12
N ILE A 28 6.59 10.96 -5.96
CA ILE A 28 6.62 9.52 -5.71
C ILE A 28 5.90 8.68 -6.77
N GLN A 29 5.48 9.28 -7.89
CA GLN A 29 4.76 8.56 -8.95
C GLN A 29 5.55 7.41 -9.58
N ASN A 30 6.89 7.50 -9.56
CA ASN A 30 7.77 6.48 -10.13
C ASN A 30 8.24 5.44 -9.09
N PHE A 31 7.62 5.40 -7.91
CA PHE A 31 7.94 4.42 -6.88
C PHE A 31 7.10 3.16 -7.07
N GLU A 32 7.70 2.01 -6.78
CA GLU A 32 6.97 0.76 -6.64
C GLU A 32 6.31 0.70 -5.26
N PHE A 33 5.04 0.34 -5.22
CA PHE A 33 4.31 0.12 -3.97
C PHE A 33 4.22 -1.38 -3.67
N ALA A 34 4.61 -1.78 -2.47
CA ALA A 34 4.49 -3.16 -1.99
C ALA A 34 3.65 -3.20 -0.72
N LEU A 35 2.75 -4.18 -0.64
CA LEU A 35 1.93 -4.44 0.52
C LEU A 35 2.47 -5.67 1.26
N TYR A 36 2.51 -5.61 2.59
CA TYR A 36 2.92 -6.74 3.42
C TYR A 36 2.05 -6.83 4.66
N ASP A 37 1.56 -8.03 4.94
CA ASP A 37 0.94 -8.40 6.20
C ASP A 37 1.32 -9.85 6.54
N ILE A 38 1.29 -10.18 7.83
CA ILE A 38 1.49 -11.57 8.30
C ILE A 38 0.23 -12.41 8.07
N ASP A 39 -0.93 -11.75 7.98
CA ASP A 39 -2.21 -12.37 7.72
C ASP A 39 -2.53 -12.25 6.22
N HIS A 40 -2.38 -13.37 5.51
CA HIS A 40 -2.63 -13.44 4.07
C HIS A 40 -4.09 -13.15 3.69
N GLU A 41 -5.06 -13.49 4.55
CA GLU A 41 -6.47 -13.23 4.27
C GLU A 41 -6.74 -11.72 4.28
N ARG A 42 -6.26 -11.05 5.32
CA ARG A 42 -6.36 -9.58 5.44
C ARG A 42 -5.58 -8.84 4.35
N LEU A 43 -4.42 -9.37 3.97
CA LEU A 43 -3.64 -8.81 2.86
C LEU A 43 -4.43 -8.88 1.54
N ASN A 44 -5.04 -10.04 1.24
CA ASN A 44 -5.86 -10.22 0.04
C ASN A 44 -7.04 -9.24 0.02
N GLU A 45 -7.69 -8.97 1.15
CA GLU A 45 -8.76 -7.95 1.24
C GLU A 45 -8.30 -6.53 0.86
N SER A 46 -7.01 -6.25 1.05
CA SER A 46 -6.40 -4.96 0.74
C SER A 46 -5.98 -4.83 -0.72
N GLU A 47 -5.66 -5.96 -1.38
CA GLU A 47 -5.31 -6.05 -2.80
C GLU A 47 -6.55 -6.07 -3.73
N MET A 48 -7.70 -6.57 -3.26
CA MET A 48 -8.98 -6.59 -3.98
C MET A 48 -9.64 -5.21 -4.09
#